data_AF-A0A7C5CTS1-F1
#
_entry.id   AF-A0A7C5CTS1-F1
#
_cell.length_a   1.000
_cell.length_b   1.000
_cell.length_c   1.000
_cell.angle_alpha   90.00
_cell.angle_beta   90.00
_cell.angle_gamma   90.00
#
_symmetry.space_group_name_H-M   'P 1'
#
loop_
_entity.id
_entity.type
_entity.pdbx_description
1 polymer ?
#
loop_
_entity_poly.entity_id
_entity_poly.type
_entity_poly.pdbx_seq_one_letter_code
_entity_poly.pdbx_strand_id
1 'polypeptide(L)'
;KGYMRYELGLKLNAIINANCSVCMKDFSFDVNVEEIFELLDKSLESYPKSHMLKEEEFYTYYIDQEEFDPSNIIVDVLMGAMPIRMLCSESCSLPTKVEQKNKSFDILKELLTKEVKNGGTKA
;
A
#
# COMPACT_ATOMS: atom_id res chain seq x y z
N LYS A 1 -34.20 26.20 -1.78
CA LYS A 1 -33.37 26.23 -0.56
C LYS A 1 -31.92 26.23 -1.02
N GLY A 2 -31.12 27.23 -0.66
CA GLY A 2 -29.69 27.19 -0.95
C GLY A 2 -29.05 26.12 -0.07
N TYR A 3 -28.23 25.27 -0.66
CA TYR A 3 -27.35 24.37 0.08
C TYR A 3 -25.97 25.03 0.20
N MET A 4 -25.28 24.77 1.30
CA MET A 4 -23.89 25.22 1.45
C MET A 4 -22.98 24.24 0.71
N ARG A 5 -22.04 24.79 -0.05
CA ARG A 5 -21.00 24.06 -0.77
C ARG A 5 -19.67 24.42 -0.13
N TYR A 6 -18.89 23.42 0.24
CA TYR A 6 -17.55 23.63 0.78
C TYR A 6 -16.50 23.10 -0.20
N GLU A 7 -15.31 23.66 -0.15
CA GLU A 7 -14.15 23.17 -0.88
C GLU A 7 -13.09 22.72 0.13
N LEU A 8 -12.51 21.55 -0.12
CA LEU A 8 -11.41 21.00 0.64
C LEU A 8 -10.16 20.95 -0.24
N GLY A 9 -9.19 21.80 0.09
CA GLY A 9 -7.83 21.67 -0.44
C GLY A 9 -7.04 20.64 0.35
N LEU A 10 -6.58 19.58 -0.31
CA LEU A 10 -5.74 18.56 0.28
C LEU A 10 -4.34 18.63 -0.32
N LYS A 11 -3.34 18.77 0.55
CA LYS A 11 -1.93 18.62 0.18
C LYS A 11 -1.32 17.46 0.95
N LEU A 12 -0.93 16.42 0.23
CA LEU A 12 -0.40 15.19 0.79
C LEU A 12 1.04 14.98 0.31
N ASN A 13 1.95 14.84 1.25
CA ASN A 13 3.33 14.42 1.01
C ASN A 13 3.57 13.15 1.81
N ALA A 14 3.86 12.05 1.13
CA ALA A 14 4.04 10.74 1.75
C ALA A 14 5.17 9.97 1.06
N ILE A 15 5.76 9.03 1.81
CA ILE A 15 6.74 8.07 1.29
C ILE A 15 6.11 6.69 1.39
N ILE A 16 5.94 6.03 0.24
CA ILE A 16 5.43 4.65 0.17
C ILE A 16 6.62 3.70 0.12
N ASN A 17 6.75 2.89 1.16
CA ASN A 17 7.71 1.79 1.21
C ASN A 17 7.01 0.49 0.84
N ALA A 18 7.54 -0.22 -0.16
CA ALA A 18 7.01 -1.50 -0.61
C ALA A 18 8.14 -2.50 -0.79
N ASN A 19 7.87 -3.79 -0.63
CA ASN A 19 8.83 -4.85 -0.89
C ASN A 19 8.31 -5.84 -1.94
N CYS A 20 9.21 -6.31 -2.80
CA CYS A 20 8.87 -7.42 -3.69
C CYS A 20 8.79 -8.72 -2.88
N SER A 21 7.65 -9.40 -2.91
CA SER A 21 7.47 -10.69 -2.22
C SER A 21 8.35 -11.82 -2.77
N VAL A 22 8.90 -11.67 -3.98
CA VAL A 22 9.75 -12.67 -4.63
C VAL A 22 11.23 -12.39 -4.35
N CYS A 23 11.78 -11.26 -4.82
CA CYS A 23 13.20 -10.98 -4.62
C CYS A 23 13.54 -10.30 -3.28
N MET A 24 12.53 -9.96 -2.47
CA MET A 24 12.69 -9.27 -1.18
C MET A 24 13.41 -7.91 -1.27
N LYS A 25 13.48 -7.31 -2.46
CA LYS A 25 14.01 -5.95 -2.63
C LYS A 25 12.98 -4.93 -2.13
N ASP A 26 13.49 -3.91 -1.47
CA ASP A 26 12.71 -2.75 -1.02
C ASP A 26 12.65 -1.68 -2.12
N PHE A 27 11.52 -0.98 -2.16
CA PHE A 27 11.20 0.11 -3.06
C PHE A 27 10.64 1.25 -2.24
N SER A 28 11.02 2.47 -2.59
CA SER A 28 10.52 3.69 -1.98
C SER A 28 10.01 4.62 -3.07
N PHE A 29 8.81 5.14 -2.90
CA PHE A 29 8.18 6.06 -3.83
C PHE A 29 7.75 7.32 -3.08
N ASP A 30 8.19 8.46 -3.58
CA ASP A 30 7.69 9.75 -3.12
C ASP A 30 6.32 10.01 -3.76
N VAL A 31 5.34 10.30 -2.91
CA VAL A 31 3.99 10.70 -3.32
C VAL A 31 3.79 12.14 -2.89
N ASN A 32 3.62 13.01 -3.88
CA ASN A 32 3.30 14.43 -3.66
C ASN A 32 2.03 14.73 -4.45
N VAL A 33 0.94 14.98 -3.74
CA VAL A 33 -0.39 15.18 -4.33
C VAL A 33 -0.98 16.48 -3.78
N GLU A 34 -1.56 17.28 -4.66
CA GLU A 34 -2.26 18.51 -4.33
C GLU A 34 -3.56 18.51 -5.13
N GLU A 35 -4.68 18.33 -4.43
CA GLU A 35 -6.00 18.13 -5.02
C GLU A 35 -7.04 18.99 -4.30
N ILE A 36 -8.13 19.29 -5.02
CA ILE A 36 -9.25 20.06 -4.50
C ILE A 36 -10.52 19.22 -4.65
N PHE A 37 -11.26 19.09 -3.54
CA PHE A 37 -12.50 18.35 -3.49
C PHE A 37 -13.68 19.25 -3.18
N GLU A 38 -14.81 19.01 -3.83
CA GLU A 38 -16.09 19.60 -3.48
C GLU A 38 -16.74 18.76 -2.37
N LEU A 39 -17.18 19.41 -1.29
CA LEU A 39 -17.94 18.76 -0.23
C LEU A 39 -19.40 19.22 -0.29
N LEU A 40 -20.31 18.24 -0.40
CA LEU A 40 -21.75 18.43 -0.47
C LEU A 40 -22.44 17.82 0.74
N ASP A 41 -23.59 18.38 1.09
CA ASP A 41 -24.44 17.81 2.13
C ASP A 41 -24.96 16.42 1.71
N LYS A 42 -24.87 15.44 2.60
CA LYS A 42 -25.32 14.06 2.35
C LYS A 42 -26.79 13.94 1.95
N SER A 43 -27.65 14.86 2.37
CA SER A 43 -29.05 14.91 1.92
C SER A 43 -29.22 15.17 0.42
N LEU A 44 -28.18 15.64 -0.26
CA LEU A 44 -28.13 15.86 -1.71
C LEU A 44 -27.68 14.61 -2.48
N GLU A 45 -27.26 13.55 -1.80
CA GLU A 45 -26.85 12.30 -2.42
C GLU A 45 -28.07 11.62 -3.05
N SER A 46 -28.21 11.71 -4.38
CA SER A 46 -29.41 11.26 -5.11
C SER A 46 -29.22 9.99 -5.94
N TYR A 47 -28.04 9.37 -5.88
CA TYR A 47 -27.68 8.34 -6.84
C TYR A 47 -28.26 6.95 -6.48
N PRO A 48 -28.81 6.21 -7.46
CA PRO A 48 -29.14 4.80 -7.27
C PRO A 48 -27.85 3.99 -7.07
N LYS A 49 -27.94 2.84 -6.37
CA LYS A 49 -26.80 1.96 -6.03
C LYS A 49 -25.94 1.53 -7.23
N SER A 50 -26.44 1.63 -8.47
CA SER A 50 -25.70 1.38 -9.70
C SER A 50 -25.66 2.65 -10.56
N HIS A 51 -24.83 3.61 -10.17
CA HIS A 51 -24.55 4.81 -10.94
C HIS A 51 -23.11 4.77 -11.45
N MET A 52 -22.90 5.12 -12.72
CA MET A 52 -21.56 5.33 -13.26
C MET A 52 -21.16 6.78 -12.99
N LEU A 53 -20.12 6.96 -12.18
CA LEU A 53 -19.61 8.29 -11.86
C LEU A 53 -19.02 8.97 -13.10
N LYS A 54 -19.37 10.23 -13.29
CA LYS A 54 -18.70 11.15 -14.20
C LYS A 54 -17.40 11.64 -13.57
N GLU A 55 -16.47 12.12 -14.39
CA GLU A 55 -15.17 12.64 -13.95
C GLU A 55 -15.29 13.67 -12.83
N GLU A 56 -16.24 14.60 -12.96
CA GLU A 56 -16.56 15.66 -12.00
C GLU A 56 -16.98 15.11 -10.62
N GLU A 57 -17.60 13.93 -10.61
CA GLU A 57 -18.15 13.28 -9.43
C GLU A 57 -17.08 12.52 -8.64
N PHE A 58 -15.91 12.23 -9.23
CA PHE A 58 -14.77 11.64 -8.50
C PHE A 58 -14.15 12.61 -7.49
N TYR A 59 -14.34 13.92 -7.70
CA TYR A 59 -13.81 14.96 -6.80
C TYR A 59 -14.89 15.51 -5.86
N THR A 60 -16.03 14.83 -5.74
CA THR A 60 -17.16 15.25 -4.91
C THR A 60 -17.40 14.26 -3.78
N TYR A 61 -17.40 14.74 -2.53
CA TYR A 61 -17.71 13.93 -1.35
C TYR A 61 -18.96 14.43 -0.62
N TYR A 62 -19.83 13.49 -0.25
CA TYR A 62 -21.04 13.76 0.52
C TYR A 62 -20.78 13.59 2.02
N ILE A 63 -20.92 14.67 2.78
CA ILE A 63 -20.57 14.74 4.20
C ILE A 63 -21.78 15.03 5.08
N ASP A 64 -21.75 14.53 6.31
CA ASP A 64 -22.63 15.01 7.37
C ASP A 64 -22.06 16.34 7.90
N GLN A 65 -22.90 17.37 8.02
CA GLN A 65 -22.43 18.70 8.42
C GLN A 65 -22.00 18.76 9.90
N GLU A 66 -22.50 17.84 10.72
CA GLU A 66 -22.17 17.82 12.15
C GLU A 66 -20.81 17.17 12.44
N GLU A 67 -20.36 16.24 11.59
CA GLU A 67 -19.11 15.50 11.76
C GLU A 67 -18.45 15.23 10.40
N PHE A 68 -17.30 15.87 10.17
CA PHE A 68 -16.50 15.68 8.97
C PHE A 68 -15.26 14.82 9.27
N ASP A 69 -15.22 13.61 8.71
CA ASP A 69 -14.06 12.73 8.74
C ASP A 69 -13.38 12.67 7.36
N PRO A 70 -12.18 13.26 7.18
CA PRO A 70 -11.46 13.24 5.90
C PRO A 70 -10.77 11.89 5.60
N SER A 71 -10.83 10.91 6.50
CA SER A 71 -10.06 9.66 6.38
C SER A 71 -10.30 8.94 5.05
N ASN A 72 -11.55 8.87 4.58
CA ASN A 72 -11.89 8.22 3.31
C ASN A 72 -11.27 8.97 2.12
N ILE A 73 -11.33 10.30 2.11
CA ILE A 73 -10.75 11.14 1.05
C ILE A 73 -9.23 10.93 0.99
N ILE A 74 -8.58 10.91 2.15
CA ILE A 74 -7.13 10.70 2.25
C ILE A 74 -6.75 9.31 1.72
N VAL A 75 -7.50 8.27 2.08
CA VAL A 75 -7.26 6.89 1.60
C VAL A 75 -7.42 6.80 0.09
N ASP A 76 -8.49 7.37 -0.47
CA ASP A 76 -8.75 7.35 -1.92
C ASP A 76 -7.63 8.06 -2.68
N VAL A 77 -7.18 9.22 -2.21
CA VAL A 77 -6.07 9.97 -2.79
C VAL A 77 -4.77 9.18 -2.73
N LEU A 78 -4.46 8.56 -1.59
CA LEU A 78 -3.28 7.72 -1.45
C LEU A 78 -3.33 6.53 -2.42
N MET A 79 -4.48 5.86 -2.53
CA MET A 79 -4.66 4.73 -3.44
C MET A 79 -4.55 5.14 -4.91
N GLY A 80 -5.14 6.28 -5.30
CA GLY A 80 -5.03 6.81 -6.66
C GLY A 80 -3.60 7.22 -7.02
N ALA A 81 -2.82 7.67 -6.04
CA ALA A 81 -1.42 8.05 -6.22
C ALA A 81 -0.44 6.86 -6.13
N MET A 82 -0.89 5.67 -5.75
CA MET A 82 -0.01 4.49 -5.71
C MET A 82 0.50 4.15 -7.11
N PRO A 83 1.81 3.88 -7.27
CA PRO A 83 2.34 3.44 -8.55
C PRO A 83 1.73 2.09 -8.95
N ILE A 84 0.93 2.08 -10.02
CA ILE A 84 0.31 0.86 -10.60
C ILE A 84 1.37 -0.02 -11.32
N ARG A 85 2.62 0.45 -11.43
CA ARG A 85 3.69 -0.26 -12.13
C ARG A 85 4.18 -1.45 -11.30
N MET A 86 4.56 -2.53 -11.98
CA MET A 86 5.20 -3.68 -11.34
C MET A 86 6.47 -3.21 -10.61
N LEU A 87 6.59 -3.56 -9.32
CA LEU A 87 7.78 -3.27 -8.52
C LEU A 87 9.04 -3.89 -9.12
N CYS A 88 8.90 -5.03 -9.80
CA CYS A 88 10.01 -5.78 -10.38
C CYS A 88 9.72 -6.19 -11.83
N SER A 89 10.78 -6.55 -12.56
CA SER A 89 10.66 -7.20 -13.87
C SER A 89 10.02 -8.59 -13.73
N GLU A 90 9.43 -9.09 -14.81
CA GLU A 90 8.86 -10.45 -14.87
C GLU A 90 9.91 -11.54 -14.60
N SER A 91 11.18 -11.25 -14.89
CA SER A 91 12.33 -12.13 -14.64
C SER A 91 12.84 -12.10 -13.19
N CYS A 92 12.13 -11.43 -12.29
CA CYS A 92 12.44 -11.40 -10.88
C CYS A 92 12.47 -12.81 -10.28
N SER A 93 13.55 -13.16 -9.61
CA SER A 93 13.74 -14.47 -8.97
C SER A 93 14.14 -14.31 -7.51
N LEU A 94 13.95 -15.38 -6.75
CA LEU A 94 14.47 -15.48 -5.39
C LEU A 94 15.98 -15.15 -5.39
N PRO A 95 16.50 -14.47 -4.35
CA PRO A 95 17.93 -14.19 -4.23
C PRO A 95 18.75 -15.47 -4.43
N THR A 96 19.55 -15.54 -5.49
CA THR A 96 20.16 -16.80 -5.96
C THR A 96 21.30 -17.30 -5.09
N LYS A 97 21.72 -16.55 -4.07
CA LYS A 97 22.62 -17.04 -3.03
C LYS A 97 22.21 -16.44 -1.71
N VAL A 98 22.35 -17.29 -0.70
CA VAL A 98 22.47 -17.01 0.72
C VAL A 98 23.35 -15.76 0.97
N GLU A 99 22.81 -14.56 0.78
CA GLU A 99 23.24 -13.36 1.50
C GLU A 99 22.58 -13.33 2.89
N GLN A 100 21.87 -14.39 3.25
CA GLN A 100 21.70 -14.74 4.65
C GLN A 100 23.06 -15.19 5.21
N LYS A 101 23.91 -14.24 5.59
CA LYS A 101 24.80 -14.41 6.76
C LYS A 101 23.94 -14.57 8.03
N ASN A 102 22.95 -15.47 8.01
CA ASN A 102 22.23 -15.87 9.19
C ASN A 102 23.14 -16.85 9.92
N LYS A 103 23.83 -16.34 10.95
CA LYS A 103 24.64 -17.16 11.87
C LYS A 103 23.87 -18.40 12.35
N SER A 104 22.55 -18.30 12.47
CA SER A 104 21.65 -19.40 12.84
C SER A 104 21.69 -20.58 11.85
N PHE A 105 21.80 -20.30 10.55
CA PHE A 105 21.85 -21.34 9.51
C PHE A 105 23.22 -22.03 9.49
N ASP A 106 24.29 -21.28 9.75
CA ASP A 106 25.64 -21.84 9.92
C ASP A 106 25.72 -22.76 11.15
N ILE A 107 25.11 -22.35 12.27
CA ILE A 107 25.03 -23.16 13.50
C ILE A 107 24.25 -24.47 13.25
N LEU A 108 23.10 -24.40 12.57
CA LEU A 108 22.32 -25.59 12.22
C LEU A 108 23.11 -26.55 11.32
N LYS A 109 23.83 -26.01 10.34
CA LYS A 109 24.69 -26.80 9.45
C LYS A 109 25.83 -27.47 10.21
N GLU A 110 26.42 -26.79 11.19
CA GLU A 110 27.47 -27.33 12.04
C GLU A 110 26.97 -28.43 12.99
N LEU A 111 25.76 -28.27 13.56
CA LEU A 111 25.13 -29.28 14.41
C LEU A 111 24.77 -30.54 13.61
N LEU A 112 24.13 -30.39 12.45
CA LEU A 112 23.75 -31.51 11.58
C LEU A 112 24.97 -32.28 11.05
N THR A 113 26.09 -31.59 10.78
CA THR A 113 27.33 -32.26 10.32
C THR A 113 28.14 -32.89 11.47
N LYS A 114 27.98 -32.41 12.71
CA LYS A 114 28.54 -33.06 13.91
C LYS A 114 27.82 -34.36 14.25
N GLU A 115 26.50 -34.43 14.06
CA GLU A 115 25.75 -35.69 14.25
C GLU A 115 26.17 -36.79 13.27
N VAL A 116 26.44 -36.44 12.01
CA VAL A 116 26.89 -37.43 11.00
C VAL A 116 28.27 -38.01 11.33
N LYS A 117 29.15 -37.24 11.98
CA LYS A 117 30.50 -37.73 12.39
C LYS A 117 30.48 -38.57 13.66
N ASN A 118 29.46 -38.42 14.51
CA ASN A 118 29.34 -39.17 15.76
C ASN A 118 28.39 -40.37 15.68
N GLY A 119 27.57 -40.48 14.63
CA GLY A 119 26.67 -41.63 14.40
C GLY A 119 27.31 -42.82 13.66
N GLY A 120 28.58 -42.73 13.29
CA GLY A 120 29.29 -43.76 12.53
C GLY A 120 30.23 -44.61 13.38
N THR A 121 29.75 -45.38 14.35
CA THR A 121 30.50 -46.54 14.85
C THR A 121 29.57 -47.71 15.20
N LYS A 122 29.57 -48.71 14.29
CA LYS A 122 29.37 -50.16 14.49
C LYS A 122 28.28 -50.65 15.46
N ALA A 123 27.26 -51.28 14.89
CA ALA A 123 27.04 -52.74 14.99
C ALA A 123 26.14 -53.17 13.82
#